data_AF-A0A0F2RM66-F1
#
_entry.id   AF-A0A0F2RM66-F1
#
_cell.length_a   1.000
_cell.length_b   1.000
_cell.length_c   1.000
_cell.angle_alpha   90.00
_cell.angle_beta   90.00
_cell.angle_gamma   90.00
#
_symmetry.space_group_name_H-M   'P 1'
#
loop_
_entity.id
_entity.type
_entity.pdbx_description
1 polymer ?
#
loop_
_entity_poly.entity_id
_entity_poly.type
_entity_poly.pdbx_seq_one_letter_code
_entity_poly.pdbx_strand_id
1 'polypeptide(L)'
;MRPGYTREKFARAVQTGVDSGGSLLDQSMPRFNLTDRDTADLWAFLAQLASIEAPGMDDGTIRILLSQDNDAAPAEAERKIVEALFADLNAVGGIYGRKLELVVAKVNDPVPSDIFAALFPPPYPENDLPIVGVRGSGGADPQVFRLMPGLSEQEAGLRLYAAREWEEVRLADPCLEEDGRVALLGDPACASMVGAYEKLLVPHAVLTRIDVKTRRSFPEETRVALPASLDRISRQAQASFARTRAHAGTGADSVIVQAEAWSAAVVLIEGLMRAGRGVTRASLTKSLEGLKEFDGVMSAPVSFGPNDRVGAAGVNIVAFDARLNRLEARGSWIDPEQPTR
;
A
#
# COMPACT_ATOMS: atom_id res chain seq x y z
N MET A 1 17.32 -10.48 32.54
CA MET A 1 17.59 -11.07 31.21
C MET A 1 17.26 -12.56 31.31
N ARG A 2 16.36 -13.11 30.49
CA ARG A 2 16.03 -14.55 30.54
C ARG A 2 17.12 -15.35 29.80
N PRO A 3 17.57 -16.49 30.32
CA PRO A 3 18.55 -17.34 29.63
C PRO A 3 17.96 -17.90 28.33
N GLY A 4 18.82 -18.11 27.34
CA GLY A 4 18.41 -18.71 26.06
C GLY A 4 17.88 -20.14 26.22
N TYR A 5 17.06 -20.56 25.27
CA TYR A 5 16.56 -21.92 25.17
C TYR A 5 17.65 -22.84 24.61
N THR A 6 17.86 -23.98 25.27
CA THR A 6 18.46 -25.18 24.68
C THR A 6 17.35 -26.13 24.27
N ARG A 7 17.65 -27.17 23.48
CA ARG A 7 16.66 -28.19 23.11
C ARG A 7 15.92 -28.77 24.32
N GLU A 8 16.66 -29.04 25.38
CA GLU A 8 16.12 -29.64 26.62
C GLU A 8 15.21 -28.63 27.35
N LYS A 9 15.59 -27.35 27.37
CA LYS A 9 14.75 -26.29 27.97
C LYS A 9 13.50 -26.02 27.14
N PHE A 10 13.60 -26.14 25.81
CA PHE A 10 12.48 -25.98 24.90
C PHE A 10 11.48 -27.13 25.06
N ALA A 11 11.99 -28.38 25.07
CA ALA A 11 11.20 -29.58 25.34
C ALA A 11 10.39 -29.44 26.62
N ARG A 12 11.07 -29.05 27.70
CA ARG A 12 10.44 -28.80 28.99
C ARG A 12 9.37 -27.71 28.93
N ALA A 13 9.63 -26.60 28.24
CA ALA A 13 8.65 -25.52 28.11
C ALA A 13 7.38 -25.96 27.40
N VAL A 14 7.48 -26.70 26.29
CA VAL A 14 6.30 -27.11 25.51
C VAL A 14 5.58 -28.33 26.08
N GLN A 15 6.25 -29.17 26.87
CA GLN A 15 5.64 -30.36 27.48
C GLN A 15 5.07 -30.04 28.88
N THR A 16 5.80 -29.31 29.71
CA THR A 16 5.44 -29.10 31.12
C THR A 16 5.02 -27.66 31.44
N GLY A 17 5.24 -26.73 30.51
CA GLY A 17 4.93 -25.33 30.73
C GLY A 17 5.96 -24.60 31.60
N VAL A 18 7.21 -25.07 31.67
CA VAL A 18 8.28 -24.39 32.44
C VAL A 18 9.31 -23.78 31.50
N ASP A 19 9.45 -22.46 31.56
CA ASP A 19 10.29 -21.68 30.65
C ASP A 19 11.81 -21.93 30.84
N SER A 20 12.63 -21.26 30.04
CA SER A 20 14.10 -21.38 30.07
C SER A 20 14.73 -20.90 31.39
N GLY A 21 14.04 -20.00 32.12
CA GLY A 21 14.43 -19.47 33.42
C GLY A 21 13.87 -20.25 34.61
N GLY A 22 13.03 -21.27 34.37
CA GLY A 22 12.40 -22.07 35.41
C GLY A 22 11.06 -21.53 35.92
N SER A 23 10.50 -20.49 35.27
CA SER A 23 9.19 -19.94 35.63
C SER A 23 8.07 -20.71 34.91
N LEU A 24 6.91 -20.82 35.56
CA LEU A 24 5.72 -21.38 34.90
C LEU A 24 5.23 -20.42 33.81
N LEU A 25 4.96 -20.99 32.64
CA LEU A 25 4.28 -20.34 31.53
C LEU A 25 2.80 -20.17 31.85
N ASP A 26 2.18 -19.22 31.15
CA ASP A 26 0.76 -18.91 31.30
C ASP A 26 -0.13 -20.17 31.21
N GLN A 27 -1.27 -20.17 31.89
CA GLN A 27 -2.18 -21.30 31.83
C GLN A 27 -2.75 -21.52 30.41
N SER A 28 -2.83 -20.46 29.60
CA SER A 28 -3.26 -20.51 28.20
C SER A 28 -2.23 -21.14 27.24
N MET A 29 -0.97 -21.31 27.66
CA MET A 29 0.05 -21.94 26.82
C MET A 29 -0.21 -23.44 26.67
N PRO A 30 -0.45 -23.98 25.47
CA PRO A 30 -0.73 -25.40 25.30
C PRO A 30 0.46 -26.28 25.73
N ARG A 31 0.15 -27.45 26.33
CA ARG A 31 1.12 -28.49 26.66
C ARG A 31 0.96 -29.63 25.67
N PHE A 32 2.04 -29.98 24.99
CA PHE A 32 2.02 -30.97 23.94
C PHE A 32 2.61 -32.29 24.43
N ASN A 33 1.94 -33.39 24.10
CA ASN A 33 2.46 -34.74 24.34
C ASN A 33 3.41 -35.12 23.20
N LEU A 34 4.62 -34.56 23.20
CA LEU A 34 5.65 -34.81 22.19
C LEU A 34 6.64 -35.86 22.69
N THR A 35 7.06 -36.78 21.81
CA THR A 35 8.18 -37.67 22.11
C THR A 35 9.51 -36.92 22.05
N ASP A 36 10.58 -37.52 22.58
CA ASP A 36 11.93 -36.97 22.44
C ASP A 36 12.34 -36.81 20.98
N ARG A 37 11.87 -37.72 20.11
CA ARG A 37 12.10 -37.64 18.66
C ARG A 37 11.36 -36.46 18.04
N ASP A 38 10.08 -36.30 18.33
CA ASP A 38 9.28 -35.17 17.79
C ASP A 38 9.87 -33.83 18.22
N THR A 39 10.36 -33.76 19.46
CA THR A 39 10.98 -32.54 19.98
C THR A 39 12.35 -32.27 19.37
N ALA A 40 13.12 -33.32 19.08
CA ALA A 40 14.39 -33.21 18.36
C ALA A 40 14.17 -32.76 16.91
N ASP A 41 13.17 -33.33 16.23
CA ASP A 41 12.81 -32.97 14.86
C ASP A 41 12.29 -31.51 14.80
N LEU A 42 11.44 -31.10 15.75
CA LEU A 42 10.97 -29.73 15.86
C LEU A 42 12.11 -28.74 16.17
N TRP A 43 13.03 -29.11 17.07
CA TRP A 43 14.19 -28.28 17.38
C TRP A 43 15.13 -28.13 16.18
N ALA A 44 15.36 -29.21 15.42
CA ALA A 44 16.12 -29.18 14.19
C ALA A 44 15.44 -28.30 13.12
N PHE A 45 14.10 -28.39 13.01
CA PHE A 45 13.32 -27.54 12.13
C PHE A 45 13.42 -26.06 12.53
N LEU A 46 13.34 -25.72 13.83
CA LEU A 46 13.53 -24.35 14.32
C LEU A 46 14.93 -23.81 14.00
N ALA A 47 15.96 -24.65 14.06
CA ALA A 47 17.32 -24.28 13.67
C ALA A 47 17.45 -24.05 12.16
N GLN A 48 16.69 -24.78 11.33
CA GLN A 48 16.59 -24.55 9.89
C GLN A 48 15.72 -23.33 9.54
N LEU A 49 14.66 -23.03 10.29
CA LEU A 49 13.85 -21.81 10.11
C LEU A 49 14.71 -20.55 10.28
N ALA A 50 15.68 -20.58 11.18
CA ALA A 50 16.66 -19.50 11.33
C ALA A 50 17.63 -19.40 10.13
N SER A 51 17.76 -20.46 9.33
CA SER A 51 18.61 -20.55 8.14
C SER A 51 17.84 -20.56 6.82
N ILE A 52 16.53 -20.33 6.82
CA ILE A 52 15.82 -20.03 5.57
C ILE A 52 16.31 -18.64 5.17
N GLU A 53 17.25 -18.59 4.24
CA GLU A 53 17.54 -17.37 3.47
C GLU A 53 16.20 -16.77 3.06
N ALA A 54 15.97 -15.51 3.39
CA ALA A 54 14.73 -14.87 3.03
C ALA A 54 14.55 -15.05 1.51
N PRO A 55 13.47 -15.68 1.04
CA PRO A 55 13.34 -16.03 -0.37
C PRO A 55 13.66 -14.83 -1.25
N GLY A 56 14.47 -15.02 -2.29
CA GLY A 56 14.87 -13.93 -3.19
C GLY A 56 15.93 -12.97 -2.66
N MET A 57 16.72 -13.35 -1.67
CA MET A 57 17.90 -12.58 -1.22
C MET A 57 19.12 -13.47 -1.07
N ASP A 58 20.26 -13.00 -1.57
CA ASP A 58 21.57 -13.61 -1.34
C ASP A 58 22.61 -12.55 -0.87
N ASP A 59 23.89 -12.91 -0.86
CA ASP A 59 24.97 -12.01 -0.44
C ASP A 59 25.18 -10.80 -1.37
N GLY A 60 24.71 -10.87 -2.61
CA GLY A 60 24.92 -9.86 -3.65
C GLY A 60 23.64 -9.26 -4.23
N THR A 61 22.47 -9.85 -4.01
CA THR A 61 21.22 -9.45 -4.65
C THR A 61 20.00 -9.47 -3.73
N ILE A 62 19.03 -8.61 -4.06
CA ILE A 62 17.67 -8.63 -3.51
C ILE A 62 16.71 -8.59 -4.71
N ARG A 63 15.91 -9.64 -4.85
CA ARG A 63 14.97 -9.83 -5.96
C ARG A 63 13.62 -9.23 -5.60
N ILE A 64 13.21 -8.22 -6.37
CA ILE A 64 11.96 -7.48 -6.17
C ILE A 64 11.05 -7.79 -7.34
N LEU A 65 9.85 -8.31 -7.05
CA LEU A 65 8.83 -8.51 -8.06
C LEU A 65 8.20 -7.18 -8.46
N LEU A 66 7.96 -6.97 -9.73
CA LEU A 66 7.02 -5.99 -10.27
C LEU A 66 5.84 -6.74 -10.87
N SER A 67 4.69 -6.69 -10.20
CA SER A 67 3.44 -7.29 -10.65
C SER A 67 2.72 -6.33 -11.59
N GLN A 68 2.62 -6.66 -12.87
CA GLN A 68 2.10 -5.76 -13.90
C GLN A 68 0.77 -6.21 -14.48
N ASP A 69 -0.09 -5.24 -14.79
CA ASP A 69 -1.28 -5.48 -15.59
C ASP A 69 -0.92 -5.92 -17.02
N ASN A 70 -1.89 -6.51 -17.72
CA ASN A 70 -1.70 -7.01 -19.08
C ASN A 70 -1.59 -5.90 -20.15
N ASP A 71 -1.84 -4.63 -19.81
CA ASP A 71 -1.75 -3.52 -20.75
C ASP A 71 -0.28 -3.13 -21.02
N ALA A 72 0.16 -3.32 -22.27
CA ALA A 72 1.56 -3.25 -22.64
C ALA A 72 2.18 -1.85 -22.50
N ALA A 73 1.44 -0.78 -22.81
CA ALA A 73 2.03 0.57 -22.82
C ALA A 73 2.23 1.16 -21.41
N PRO A 74 1.23 1.12 -20.50
CA PRO A 74 1.43 1.48 -19.10
C PRO A 74 2.48 0.59 -18.40
N ALA A 75 2.44 -0.73 -18.64
CA ALA A 75 3.39 -1.67 -18.04
C ALA A 75 4.84 -1.39 -18.48
N GLU A 76 5.08 -1.05 -19.76
CA GLU A 76 6.42 -0.70 -20.21
C GLU A 76 6.98 0.55 -19.51
N ALA A 77 6.15 1.58 -19.34
CA ALA A 77 6.55 2.83 -18.69
C ALA A 77 6.81 2.65 -17.19
N GLU A 78 6.00 1.82 -16.53
CA GLU A 78 6.16 1.38 -15.16
C GLU A 78 7.48 0.62 -14.96
N ARG A 79 7.76 -0.38 -15.79
CA ARG A 79 8.99 -1.16 -15.71
C ARG A 79 10.22 -0.27 -15.86
N LYS A 80 10.25 0.58 -16.89
CA LYS A 80 11.38 1.46 -17.19
C LYS A 80 11.72 2.43 -16.05
N ILE A 81 10.72 2.99 -15.37
CA ILE A 81 10.98 3.94 -14.27
C ILE A 81 11.57 3.22 -13.05
N VAL A 82 11.11 2.00 -12.76
CA VAL A 82 11.65 1.18 -11.66
C VAL A 82 13.05 0.68 -12.00
N GLU A 83 13.27 0.20 -13.23
CA GLU A 83 14.60 -0.20 -13.74
C GLU A 83 15.60 0.96 -13.64
N ALA A 84 15.22 2.17 -14.06
CA ALA A 84 16.08 3.34 -13.96
C ALA A 84 16.44 3.68 -12.51
N LEU A 85 15.47 3.63 -11.59
CA LEU A 85 15.72 3.85 -10.16
C LEU A 85 16.68 2.80 -9.58
N PHE A 86 16.47 1.53 -9.93
CA PHE A 86 17.32 0.44 -9.48
C PHE A 86 18.72 0.55 -10.08
N ALA A 87 18.85 0.92 -11.35
CA ALA A 87 20.12 1.16 -12.00
C ALA A 87 20.92 2.28 -11.31
N ASP A 88 20.26 3.41 -11.01
CA ASP A 88 20.88 4.53 -10.29
C ASP A 88 21.39 4.10 -8.90
N LEU A 89 20.58 3.36 -8.14
CA LEU A 89 20.95 2.86 -6.82
C LEU A 89 22.06 1.79 -6.90
N ASN A 90 21.97 0.89 -7.86
CA ASN A 90 22.97 -0.15 -8.11
C ASN A 90 24.31 0.47 -8.51
N ALA A 91 24.33 1.55 -9.29
CA ALA A 91 25.57 2.23 -9.69
C ALA A 91 26.36 2.79 -8.49
N VAL A 92 25.69 3.19 -7.41
CA VAL A 92 26.34 3.71 -6.19
C VAL A 92 26.63 2.65 -5.12
N GLY A 93 26.45 1.36 -5.45
CA GLY A 93 26.78 0.26 -4.55
C GLY A 93 25.59 -0.57 -4.07
N GLY A 94 24.36 -0.20 -4.43
CA GLY A 94 23.15 -0.89 -4.00
C GLY A 94 22.80 -0.64 -2.52
N ILE A 95 22.05 -1.56 -1.91
CA ILE A 95 21.64 -1.48 -0.51
C ILE A 95 22.51 -2.44 0.31
N TYR A 96 23.32 -1.92 1.23
CA TYR A 96 24.23 -2.71 2.06
C TYR A 96 25.15 -3.66 1.27
N GLY A 97 25.53 -3.27 0.05
CA GLY A 97 26.37 -4.06 -0.86
C GLY A 97 25.60 -5.01 -1.78
N ARG A 98 24.27 -5.11 -1.65
CA ARG A 98 23.42 -5.93 -2.51
C ARG A 98 22.77 -5.09 -3.62
N LYS A 99 22.76 -5.61 -4.84
CA LYS A 99 22.05 -5.02 -5.97
C LYS A 99 20.56 -5.36 -5.91
N LEU A 100 19.72 -4.43 -6.33
CA LEU A 100 18.31 -4.71 -6.56
C LEU A 100 18.15 -5.32 -7.95
N GLU A 101 17.54 -6.50 -8.02
CA GLU A 101 17.14 -7.17 -9.25
C GLU A 101 15.62 -7.05 -9.41
N LEU A 102 15.18 -6.54 -10.56
CA LEU A 102 13.76 -6.45 -10.87
C LEU A 102 13.32 -7.73 -11.58
N VAL A 103 12.37 -8.44 -11.00
CA VAL A 103 11.69 -9.59 -11.62
C VAL A 103 10.32 -9.13 -12.07
N VAL A 104 9.98 -9.30 -13.34
CA VAL A 104 8.69 -8.86 -13.89
C VAL A 104 7.79 -10.06 -14.10
N ALA A 105 6.57 -10.00 -13.59
CA ALA A 105 5.52 -10.97 -13.89
C ALA A 105 4.21 -10.23 -14.15
N LYS A 106 3.39 -10.76 -15.07
CA LYS A 106 2.04 -10.23 -15.25
C LYS A 106 1.11 -10.80 -14.19
N VAL A 107 -0.02 -10.13 -13.94
CA VAL A 107 -1.04 -10.55 -12.97
C VAL A 107 -1.56 -11.98 -13.19
N ASN A 108 -1.40 -12.57 -14.39
CA ASN A 108 -1.82 -13.95 -14.65
C ASN A 108 -0.65 -14.95 -14.73
N ASP A 109 0.59 -14.47 -14.59
CA ASP A 109 1.78 -15.31 -14.69
C ASP A 109 2.11 -15.94 -13.32
N PRO A 110 2.65 -17.16 -13.29
CA PRO A 110 3.16 -17.74 -12.06
C PRO A 110 4.31 -16.87 -11.52
N VAL A 111 4.23 -16.51 -10.25
CA VAL A 111 5.28 -15.76 -9.55
C VAL A 111 6.38 -16.72 -9.11
N PRO A 112 7.66 -16.42 -9.37
CA PRO A 112 8.77 -17.21 -8.83
C PRO A 112 8.76 -17.25 -7.30
N SER A 113 9.12 -18.39 -6.71
CA SER A 113 9.15 -18.54 -5.24
C SER A 113 10.34 -17.82 -4.57
N ASP A 114 11.29 -17.30 -5.35
CA ASP A 114 12.50 -16.63 -4.91
C ASP A 114 12.39 -15.09 -5.02
N ILE A 115 11.34 -14.53 -4.43
CA ILE A 115 11.08 -13.08 -4.41
C ILE A 115 11.13 -12.55 -2.99
N PHE A 116 11.89 -11.49 -2.74
CA PHE A 116 12.02 -10.93 -1.39
C PHE A 116 10.84 -10.02 -1.02
N ALA A 117 10.44 -9.14 -1.94
CA ALA A 117 9.31 -8.22 -1.79
C ALA A 117 8.72 -7.91 -3.17
N ALA A 118 7.51 -7.34 -3.19
CA ALA A 118 6.83 -6.97 -4.43
C ALA A 118 6.43 -5.51 -4.48
N LEU A 119 6.49 -4.96 -5.68
CA LEU A 119 5.80 -3.76 -6.11
C LEU A 119 4.49 -4.20 -6.76
N PHE A 120 3.39 -3.70 -6.19
CA PHE A 120 2.01 -4.07 -6.52
C PHE A 120 1.67 -5.53 -6.19
N PRO A 121 0.41 -5.81 -5.80
CA PRO A 121 0.02 -7.16 -5.39
C PRO A 121 0.04 -8.13 -6.59
N PRO A 122 0.65 -9.32 -6.46
CA PRO A 122 0.40 -10.43 -7.36
C PRO A 122 -1.00 -11.03 -7.13
N PRO A 123 -1.53 -11.87 -8.03
CA PRO A 123 -2.87 -12.50 -7.89
C PRO A 123 -3.00 -13.38 -6.64
N TYR A 124 -1.91 -14.04 -6.24
CA TYR A 124 -1.86 -14.99 -5.13
C TYR A 124 -0.58 -14.75 -4.30
N PRO A 125 -0.53 -13.68 -3.48
CA PRO A 125 0.65 -13.37 -2.69
C PRO A 125 0.90 -14.42 -1.61
N GLU A 126 2.16 -14.74 -1.36
CA GLU A 126 2.57 -15.47 -0.15
C GLU A 126 2.26 -14.63 1.09
N ASN A 127 1.79 -15.25 2.17
CA ASN A 127 1.29 -14.55 3.36
C ASN A 127 2.30 -13.59 4.02
N ASP A 128 3.60 -13.83 3.89
CA ASP A 128 4.67 -13.05 4.49
C ASP A 128 5.40 -12.13 3.49
N LEU A 129 4.99 -12.13 2.21
CA LEU A 129 5.59 -11.28 1.18
C LEU A 129 5.26 -9.80 1.46
N PRO A 130 6.27 -8.94 1.71
CA PRO A 130 6.03 -7.51 1.85
C PRO A 130 5.68 -6.91 0.49
N ILE A 131 4.54 -6.24 0.40
CA ILE A 131 4.04 -5.64 -0.85
C ILE A 131 3.90 -4.13 -0.64
N VAL A 132 4.51 -3.34 -1.51
CA VAL A 132 4.27 -1.89 -1.58
C VAL A 132 3.53 -1.58 -2.87
N GLY A 133 2.40 -0.89 -2.77
CA GLY A 133 1.58 -0.53 -3.92
C GLY A 133 0.98 0.86 -3.75
N VAL A 134 0.40 1.39 -4.81
CA VAL A 134 -0.18 2.75 -4.74
C VAL A 134 -1.65 2.73 -4.36
N ARG A 135 -2.44 1.87 -5.01
CA ARG A 135 -3.88 1.74 -4.78
C ARG A 135 -4.19 0.35 -4.27
N GLY A 136 -5.17 0.26 -3.38
CA GLY A 136 -5.75 -1.03 -2.96
C GLY A 136 -7.06 -1.31 -3.68
N SER A 137 -7.44 -2.58 -3.73
CA SER A 137 -8.72 -3.07 -4.24
C SER A 137 -9.94 -2.64 -3.40
N GLY A 138 -9.74 -1.90 -2.30
CA GLY A 138 -10.72 -1.61 -1.26
C GLY A 138 -10.61 -2.59 -0.08
N GLY A 139 -10.95 -2.14 1.13
CA GLY A 139 -10.84 -2.94 2.37
C GLY A 139 -9.45 -2.96 3.00
N ALA A 140 -9.38 -3.39 4.26
CA ALA A 140 -8.12 -3.60 4.98
C ALA A 140 -7.41 -4.83 4.39
N ASP A 141 -6.43 -4.60 3.52
CA ASP A 141 -5.50 -5.64 3.09
C ASP A 141 -4.34 -5.68 4.10
N PRO A 142 -4.23 -6.74 4.92
CA PRO A 142 -3.20 -6.79 5.96
C PRO A 142 -1.79 -6.95 5.39
N GLN A 143 -1.62 -7.20 4.08
CA GLN A 143 -0.32 -7.46 3.47
C GLN A 143 0.25 -6.25 2.73
N VAL A 144 -0.60 -5.40 2.13
CA VAL A 144 -0.16 -4.33 1.22
C VAL A 144 0.01 -2.99 1.92
N PHE A 145 1.20 -2.40 1.81
CA PHE A 145 1.49 -1.01 2.14
C PHE A 145 1.07 -0.09 0.99
N ARG A 146 -0.09 0.54 1.13
CA ARG A 146 -0.72 1.37 0.10
C ARG A 146 -0.34 2.82 0.27
N LEU A 147 0.22 3.45 -0.75
CA LEU A 147 0.67 4.86 -0.63
C LEU A 147 -0.49 5.85 -0.56
N MET A 148 -1.61 5.53 -1.20
CA MET A 148 -2.72 6.46 -1.42
C MET A 148 -4.03 5.91 -0.86
N PRO A 149 -4.99 6.78 -0.51
CA PRO A 149 -6.28 6.37 0.02
C PRO A 149 -7.09 5.61 -1.05
N GLY A 150 -7.67 4.48 -0.64
CA GLY A 150 -8.55 3.66 -1.45
C GLY A 150 -9.98 4.20 -1.50
N LEU A 151 -10.92 3.36 -1.95
CA LEU A 151 -12.34 3.72 -2.00
C LEU A 151 -12.90 4.06 -0.62
N SER A 152 -12.61 3.22 0.38
CA SER A 152 -13.13 3.38 1.75
C SER A 152 -12.67 4.70 2.38
N GLU A 153 -11.40 5.06 2.20
CA GLU A 153 -10.85 6.32 2.71
C GLU A 153 -11.39 7.54 1.96
N GLN A 154 -11.61 7.42 0.63
CA GLN A 154 -12.29 8.47 -0.15
C GLN A 154 -13.72 8.71 0.31
N GLU A 155 -14.49 7.65 0.56
CA GLU A 155 -15.83 7.79 1.10
C GLU A 155 -15.82 8.38 2.52
N ALA A 156 -14.89 7.97 3.37
CA ALA A 156 -14.74 8.53 4.72
C ALA A 156 -14.44 10.04 4.66
N GLY A 157 -13.54 10.46 3.78
CA GLY A 157 -13.23 11.86 3.55
C GLY A 157 -14.42 12.67 3.01
N LEU A 158 -15.23 12.09 2.10
CA LEU A 158 -16.45 12.73 1.60
C LEU A 158 -17.52 12.86 2.67
N ARG A 159 -17.71 11.84 3.51
CA ARG A 159 -18.63 11.90 4.67
C ARG A 159 -18.20 12.99 5.65
N LEU A 160 -16.91 13.10 5.93
CA LEU A 160 -16.36 14.13 6.80
C LEU A 160 -16.51 15.54 6.20
N TYR A 161 -16.28 15.67 4.89
CA TYR A 161 -16.52 16.92 4.17
C TYR A 161 -17.98 17.34 4.25
N ALA A 162 -18.91 16.43 3.96
CA ALA A 162 -20.35 16.71 4.00
C ALA A 162 -20.79 17.19 5.39
N ALA A 163 -20.33 16.51 6.45
CA ALA A 163 -20.64 16.88 7.82
C ALA A 163 -20.10 18.26 8.21
N ARG A 164 -18.92 18.65 7.71
CA ARG A 164 -18.25 19.92 8.06
C ARG A 164 -18.69 21.11 7.22
N GLU A 165 -18.80 20.92 5.91
CA GLU A 165 -18.99 22.00 4.94
C GLU A 165 -20.45 22.15 4.50
N TRP A 166 -21.22 21.06 4.55
CA TRP A 166 -22.63 21.05 4.16
C TRP A 166 -23.57 20.82 5.35
N GLU A 167 -23.04 20.57 6.55
CA GLU A 167 -23.82 20.20 7.75
C GLU A 167 -24.72 18.96 7.51
N GLU A 168 -24.32 18.09 6.58
CA GLU A 168 -25.07 16.89 6.19
C GLU A 168 -24.39 15.63 6.72
N VAL A 169 -25.04 14.98 7.69
CA VAL A 169 -24.54 13.75 8.33
C VAL A 169 -25.10 12.50 7.64
N ARG A 170 -26.31 12.59 7.08
CA ARG A 170 -26.94 11.49 6.35
C ARG A 170 -26.77 11.72 4.85
N LEU A 171 -26.11 10.78 4.19
CA LEU A 171 -25.96 10.76 2.75
C LEU A 171 -26.78 9.60 2.21
N ALA A 172 -27.61 9.86 1.21
CA ALA A 172 -28.35 8.81 0.52
C ALA A 172 -27.39 7.93 -0.28
N ASP A 173 -27.68 6.63 -0.35
CA ASP A 173 -27.07 5.71 -1.32
C ASP A 173 -27.94 5.67 -2.59
N PRO A 174 -27.47 6.19 -3.74
CA PRO A 174 -28.22 6.19 -4.99
C PRO A 174 -28.67 4.81 -5.49
N CYS A 175 -28.05 3.74 -5.00
CA CYS A 175 -28.45 2.39 -5.35
C CYS A 175 -29.67 1.90 -4.56
N LEU A 176 -30.00 2.53 -3.44
CA LEU A 176 -30.98 2.03 -2.47
C LEU A 176 -32.12 3.02 -2.20
N GLU A 177 -31.83 4.31 -2.27
CA GLU A 177 -32.77 5.39 -1.95
C GLU A 177 -32.98 6.22 -3.22
N GLU A 178 -34.22 6.50 -3.62
CA GLU A 178 -34.52 7.37 -4.78
C GLU A 178 -34.77 8.83 -4.37
N ASP A 179 -34.83 9.09 -3.06
CA ASP A 179 -35.06 10.40 -2.45
C ASP A 179 -33.91 10.80 -1.52
N GLY A 180 -33.68 12.11 -1.42
CA GLY A 180 -32.61 12.67 -0.60
C GLY A 180 -32.09 13.99 -1.15
N ARG A 181 -31.46 14.78 -0.28
CA ARG A 181 -30.86 16.06 -0.69
C ARG A 181 -29.42 15.88 -1.19
N VAL A 182 -28.66 15.05 -0.48
CA VAL A 182 -27.24 14.79 -0.75
C VAL A 182 -27.00 13.30 -0.86
N ALA A 183 -26.32 12.90 -1.93
CA ALA A 183 -25.95 11.51 -2.18
C ALA A 183 -24.44 11.28 -2.16
N LEU A 184 -24.04 10.09 -1.72
CA LEU A 184 -22.69 9.56 -1.90
C LEU A 184 -22.72 8.42 -2.92
N LEU A 185 -22.18 8.65 -4.12
CA LEU A 185 -22.13 7.64 -5.16
C LEU A 185 -20.93 6.69 -4.94
N GLY A 186 -21.16 5.59 -4.21
CA GLY A 186 -20.15 4.55 -3.95
C GLY A 186 -19.99 3.51 -5.05
N ASP A 187 -21.01 3.31 -5.90
CA ASP A 187 -21.02 2.32 -6.98
C ASP A 187 -21.30 2.99 -8.35
N PRO A 188 -20.43 2.81 -9.35
CA PRO A 188 -20.65 3.39 -10.68
C PRO A 188 -21.93 2.89 -11.39
N ALA A 189 -22.46 1.72 -11.03
CA ALA A 189 -23.69 1.18 -11.62
C ALA A 189 -24.92 2.08 -11.38
N CYS A 190 -24.89 2.89 -10.33
CA CYS A 190 -26.01 3.73 -9.89
C CYS A 190 -25.89 5.18 -10.37
N ALA A 191 -24.90 5.48 -11.21
CA ALA A 191 -24.58 6.83 -11.67
C ALA A 191 -25.71 7.50 -12.46
N SER A 192 -26.59 6.75 -13.13
CA SER A 192 -27.72 7.32 -13.87
C SER A 192 -28.86 7.82 -12.97
N MET A 193 -28.89 7.42 -11.70
CA MET A 193 -29.95 7.77 -10.75
C MET A 193 -29.67 9.07 -10.00
N VAL A 194 -28.44 9.61 -10.10
CA VAL A 194 -28.00 10.73 -9.27
C VAL A 194 -28.55 12.10 -9.67
N GLY A 195 -29.26 12.21 -10.79
CA GLY A 195 -29.82 13.48 -11.27
C GLY A 195 -30.96 14.03 -10.41
N ALA A 196 -31.52 13.22 -9.51
CA ALA A 196 -32.58 13.62 -8.59
C ALA A 196 -32.09 14.33 -7.32
N TYR A 197 -30.80 14.23 -6.99
CA TYR A 197 -30.23 14.86 -5.79
C TYR A 197 -29.79 16.30 -6.05
N GLU A 198 -29.84 17.13 -5.02
CA GLU A 198 -29.34 18.51 -5.10
C GLU A 198 -27.82 18.57 -5.11
N LYS A 199 -27.17 17.69 -4.32
CA LYS A 199 -25.71 17.62 -4.18
C LYS A 199 -25.20 16.19 -4.29
N LEU A 200 -24.00 16.05 -4.84
CA LEU A 200 -23.40 14.74 -5.10
C LEU A 200 -21.95 14.68 -4.60
N LEU A 201 -21.62 13.61 -3.89
CA LEU A 201 -20.27 13.27 -3.46
C LEU A 201 -19.84 12.01 -4.21
N VAL A 202 -18.66 12.02 -4.83
CA VAL A 202 -18.18 10.90 -5.65
C VAL A 202 -16.71 10.60 -5.34
N PRO A 203 -16.34 9.38 -4.93
CA PRO A 203 -14.95 8.95 -4.92
C PRO A 203 -14.36 9.02 -6.34
N HIS A 204 -13.13 9.49 -6.51
CA HIS A 204 -12.46 9.48 -7.81
C HIS A 204 -12.37 8.06 -8.40
N ALA A 205 -12.18 7.06 -7.55
CA ALA A 205 -12.18 5.65 -7.94
C ALA A 205 -13.49 5.19 -8.59
N VAL A 206 -14.61 5.83 -8.24
CA VAL A 206 -15.93 5.58 -8.83
C VAL A 206 -16.12 6.42 -10.09
N LEU A 207 -15.82 7.73 -10.01
CA LEU A 207 -15.98 8.66 -11.13
C LEU A 207 -15.30 8.16 -12.40
N THR A 208 -14.06 7.67 -12.28
CA THR A 208 -13.25 7.21 -13.42
C THR A 208 -13.86 6.04 -14.19
N ARG A 209 -14.77 5.28 -13.59
CA ARG A 209 -15.46 4.13 -14.19
C ARG A 209 -16.78 4.48 -14.87
N ILE A 210 -17.27 5.71 -14.69
CA ILE A 210 -18.53 6.19 -15.26
C ILE A 210 -18.23 6.85 -16.60
N ASP A 211 -19.06 6.66 -17.63
CA ASP A 211 -18.83 7.29 -18.93
C ASP A 211 -19.11 8.81 -18.89
N VAL A 212 -18.50 9.56 -19.82
CA VAL A 212 -18.61 11.03 -19.87
C VAL A 212 -20.05 11.51 -20.08
N LYS A 213 -20.89 10.75 -20.80
CA LYS A 213 -22.29 11.15 -21.05
C LYS A 213 -23.08 11.09 -19.75
N THR A 214 -22.90 10.05 -18.95
CA THR A 214 -23.53 9.93 -17.62
C THR A 214 -23.00 10.99 -16.65
N ARG A 215 -21.69 11.26 -16.63
CA ARG A 215 -21.13 12.32 -15.76
C ARG A 215 -21.71 13.72 -16.03
N ARG A 216 -22.19 13.98 -17.26
CA ARG A 216 -22.81 15.27 -17.63
C ARG A 216 -24.20 15.48 -17.02
N SER A 217 -24.85 14.44 -16.52
CA SER A 217 -26.13 14.56 -15.81
C SER A 217 -25.97 14.69 -14.30
N PHE A 218 -24.75 14.82 -13.80
CA PHE A 218 -24.50 15.01 -12.37
C PHE A 218 -24.97 16.40 -11.91
N PRO A 219 -25.43 16.54 -10.65
CA PRO A 219 -25.81 17.83 -10.07
C PRO A 219 -24.69 18.86 -10.15
N GLU A 220 -25.05 20.15 -10.22
CA GLU A 220 -24.07 21.25 -10.26
C GLU A 220 -23.17 21.25 -9.00
N GLU A 221 -23.77 20.99 -7.82
CA GLU A 221 -23.02 20.78 -6.59
C GLU A 221 -22.45 19.36 -6.49
N THR A 222 -21.57 19.00 -7.42
CA THR A 222 -20.78 17.76 -7.34
C THR A 222 -19.40 18.01 -6.73
N ARG A 223 -19.00 17.15 -5.81
CA ARG A 223 -17.67 17.11 -5.17
C ARG A 223 -17.03 15.75 -5.35
N VAL A 224 -15.73 15.74 -5.65
CA VAL A 224 -14.96 14.53 -5.93
C VAL A 224 -13.79 14.42 -4.97
N ALA A 225 -13.63 13.25 -4.35
CA ALA A 225 -12.46 12.96 -3.51
C ALA A 225 -11.32 12.42 -4.36
N LEU A 226 -10.28 13.23 -4.55
CA LEU A 226 -9.05 12.82 -5.18
C LEU A 226 -8.09 12.22 -4.15
N PRO A 227 -7.41 11.10 -4.48
CA PRO A 227 -6.50 10.44 -3.56
C PRO A 227 -5.13 11.15 -3.46
N ALA A 228 -4.89 12.20 -4.24
CA ALA A 228 -3.67 13.01 -4.20
C ALA A 228 -3.99 14.50 -4.30
N SER A 229 -3.06 15.30 -3.79
CA SER A 229 -3.03 16.76 -3.97
C SER A 229 -1.63 17.20 -4.37
N LEU A 230 -1.51 17.94 -5.48
CA LEU A 230 -0.20 18.32 -6.04
C LEU A 230 0.58 19.28 -5.13
N ASP A 231 -0.11 20.09 -4.33
CA ASP A 231 0.48 21.01 -3.35
C ASP A 231 1.05 20.30 -2.12
N ARG A 232 0.75 19.00 -1.94
CA ARG A 232 1.28 18.16 -0.86
C ARG A 232 2.51 17.35 -1.26
N ILE A 233 2.94 17.41 -2.52
CA ILE A 233 4.13 16.71 -3.00
C ILE A 233 5.36 17.56 -2.70
N SER A 234 6.34 17.00 -1.99
CA SER A 234 7.57 17.71 -1.65
C SER A 234 8.37 18.10 -2.91
N ARG A 235 9.05 19.26 -2.88
CA ARG A 235 9.93 19.67 -4.00
C ARG A 235 11.07 18.68 -4.24
N GLN A 236 11.53 18.03 -3.17
CA GLN A 236 12.57 17.01 -3.26
C GLN A 236 12.07 15.77 -4.00
N ALA A 237 10.88 15.27 -3.69
CA ALA A 237 10.27 14.15 -4.41
C ALA A 237 10.06 14.50 -5.89
N GLN A 238 9.51 15.67 -6.20
CA GLN A 238 9.35 16.15 -7.58
C GLN A 238 10.68 16.15 -8.35
N ALA A 239 11.74 16.68 -7.74
CA ALA A 239 13.06 16.74 -8.37
C ALA A 239 13.69 15.35 -8.56
N SER A 240 13.57 14.46 -7.56
CA SER A 240 14.09 13.09 -7.64
C SER A 240 13.35 12.27 -8.69
N PHE A 241 12.02 12.33 -8.71
CA PHE A 241 11.20 11.71 -9.75
C PHE A 241 11.56 12.23 -11.14
N ALA A 242 11.70 13.55 -11.31
CA ALA A 242 12.06 14.15 -12.59
C ALA A 242 13.44 13.66 -13.10
N ARG A 243 14.42 13.48 -12.21
CA ARG A 243 15.76 12.93 -12.56
C ARG A 243 15.66 11.48 -13.02
N THR A 244 15.02 10.61 -12.26
CA THR A 244 14.86 9.19 -12.63
C THR A 244 14.05 9.06 -13.93
N ARG A 245 13.01 9.88 -14.10
CA ARG A 245 12.19 9.90 -15.32
C ARG A 245 12.97 10.34 -16.56
N ALA A 246 13.92 11.27 -16.41
CA ALA A 246 14.80 11.66 -17.51
C ALA A 246 15.71 10.51 -17.97
N HIS A 247 16.12 9.63 -17.04
CA HIS A 247 16.87 8.41 -17.36
C HIS A 247 15.99 7.32 -17.99
N ALA A 248 14.77 7.11 -17.48
CA ALA A 248 13.84 6.08 -17.94
C ALA A 248 13.24 6.34 -19.34
N GLY A 249 13.16 7.60 -19.76
CA GLY A 249 12.51 8.03 -21.00
C GLY A 249 11.08 8.52 -20.81
N THR A 250 10.67 9.50 -21.63
CA THR A 250 9.46 10.31 -21.42
C THR A 250 8.40 10.05 -22.49
N GLY A 251 7.60 8.99 -22.32
CA GLY A 251 6.24 9.00 -22.88
C GLY A 251 5.40 9.98 -22.05
N ALA A 252 4.82 11.01 -22.67
CA ALA A 252 4.02 12.00 -21.94
C ALA A 252 2.76 11.37 -21.31
N ASP A 253 2.22 10.33 -21.95
CA ASP A 253 0.97 9.68 -21.56
C ASP A 253 1.08 8.77 -20.33
N SER A 254 2.30 8.57 -19.79
CA SER A 254 2.55 7.62 -18.69
C SER A 254 3.01 8.29 -17.38
N VAL A 255 2.99 9.63 -17.28
CA VAL A 255 3.52 10.37 -16.10
C VAL A 255 2.95 9.86 -14.78
N ILE A 256 1.64 9.64 -14.72
CA ILE A 256 0.96 9.22 -13.49
C ILE A 256 1.44 7.81 -13.10
N VAL A 257 1.37 6.85 -14.02
CA VAL A 257 1.82 5.48 -13.81
C VAL A 257 3.29 5.43 -13.39
N GLN A 258 4.15 6.25 -14.03
CA GLN A 258 5.55 6.37 -13.66
C GLN A 258 5.73 6.92 -12.23
N ALA A 259 4.97 7.95 -11.85
CA ALA A 259 5.03 8.53 -10.52
C ALA A 259 4.56 7.55 -9.43
N GLU A 260 3.53 6.76 -9.74
CA GLU A 260 3.00 5.72 -8.85
C GLU A 260 4.04 4.61 -8.61
N ALA A 261 4.58 4.03 -9.68
CA ALA A 261 5.57 2.97 -9.61
C ALA A 261 6.88 3.41 -8.94
N TRP A 262 7.35 4.62 -9.28
CA TRP A 262 8.53 5.21 -8.67
C TRP A 262 8.32 5.42 -7.17
N SER A 263 7.16 5.92 -6.75
CA SER A 263 6.86 6.14 -5.33
C SER A 263 6.82 4.82 -4.55
N ALA A 264 6.21 3.78 -5.12
CA ALA A 264 6.17 2.45 -4.48
C ALA A 264 7.59 1.89 -4.31
N ALA A 265 8.43 1.99 -5.34
CA ALA A 265 9.81 1.56 -5.30
C ALA A 265 10.64 2.35 -4.27
N VAL A 266 10.47 3.68 -4.19
CA VAL A 266 11.16 4.53 -3.21
C VAL A 266 10.79 4.14 -1.77
N VAL A 267 9.51 3.89 -1.48
CA VAL A 267 9.08 3.44 -0.15
C VAL A 267 9.67 2.08 0.22
N LEU A 268 9.68 1.15 -0.73
CA LEU A 268 10.32 -0.15 -0.52
C LEU A 268 11.82 -0.02 -0.24
N ILE A 269 12.53 0.80 -1.02
CA ILE A 269 13.96 1.09 -0.85
C ILE A 269 14.21 1.72 0.53
N GLU A 270 13.40 2.68 0.94
CA GLU A 270 13.50 3.32 2.27
C GLU A 270 13.31 2.29 3.38
N GLY A 271 12.31 1.40 3.25
CA GLY A 271 12.08 0.30 4.18
C GLY A 271 13.26 -0.65 4.27
N LEU A 272 13.86 -1.03 3.13
CA LEU A 272 15.05 -1.88 3.05
C LEU A 272 16.28 -1.23 3.69
N MET A 273 16.51 0.06 3.41
CA MET A 273 17.60 0.82 4.02
C MET A 273 17.43 0.91 5.54
N ARG A 274 16.22 1.15 6.05
CA ARG A 274 15.96 1.22 7.50
C ARG A 274 16.05 -0.13 8.20
N ALA A 275 15.72 -1.22 7.53
CA ALA A 275 15.78 -2.57 8.11
C ALA A 275 17.21 -3.07 8.37
N GLY A 276 18.21 -2.49 7.68
CA GLY A 276 19.62 -2.81 7.90
C GLY A 276 20.15 -4.00 7.09
N ARG A 277 21.44 -4.33 7.28
CA ARG A 277 22.13 -5.38 6.51
C ARG A 277 21.54 -6.79 6.70
N GLY A 278 21.01 -7.09 7.88
CA GLY A 278 20.40 -8.38 8.22
C GLY A 278 18.90 -8.45 7.95
N VAL A 279 18.42 -7.71 6.93
CA VAL A 279 17.00 -7.59 6.63
C VAL A 279 16.37 -8.94 6.24
N THR A 280 15.27 -9.27 6.91
CA THR A 280 14.31 -10.33 6.58
C THR A 280 12.98 -9.71 6.16
N ARG A 281 12.09 -10.47 5.52
CA ARG A 281 10.72 -10.02 5.21
C ARG A 281 10.01 -9.44 6.44
N ALA A 282 10.08 -10.13 7.57
CA ALA A 282 9.49 -9.65 8.84
C ALA A 282 10.09 -8.33 9.33
N SER A 283 11.42 -8.16 9.23
CA SER A 283 12.07 -6.90 9.62
C SER A 283 11.78 -5.75 8.64
N LEU A 284 11.62 -6.05 7.34
CA LEU A 284 11.19 -5.08 6.34
C LEU A 284 9.76 -4.63 6.64
N THR A 285 8.84 -5.56 6.91
CA THR A 285 7.47 -5.23 7.32
C THR A 285 7.46 -4.31 8.53
N LYS A 286 8.21 -4.65 9.59
CA LYS A 286 8.33 -3.80 10.78
C LYS A 286 8.94 -2.43 10.48
N SER A 287 9.91 -2.38 9.56
CA SER A 287 10.55 -1.14 9.11
C SER A 287 9.56 -0.23 8.38
N LEU A 288 8.75 -0.80 7.48
CA LEU A 288 7.70 -0.09 6.77
C LEU A 288 6.60 0.39 7.73
N GLU A 289 6.14 -0.45 8.68
CA GLU A 289 5.18 -0.05 9.73
C GLU A 289 5.70 1.07 10.64
N GLY A 290 7.02 1.28 10.70
CA GLY A 290 7.66 2.37 11.42
C GLY A 290 7.87 3.64 10.58
N LEU A 291 7.53 3.64 9.30
CA LEU A 291 7.66 4.79 8.41
C LEU A 291 6.62 5.85 8.79
N LYS A 292 7.07 7.04 9.19
CA LYS A 292 6.23 8.17 9.59
C LYS A 292 6.61 9.41 8.80
N GLU A 293 5.60 10.16 8.35
CA GLU A 293 5.71 11.44 7.66
C GLU A 293 6.75 11.44 6.52
N PHE A 294 6.82 10.34 5.77
CA PHE A 294 7.80 10.20 4.69
C PHE A 294 7.31 10.93 3.44
N ASP A 295 8.01 12.00 3.07
CA ASP A 295 7.63 12.91 1.98
C ASP A 295 8.45 12.70 0.69
N GLY A 296 9.14 11.57 0.58
CA GLY A 296 9.98 11.20 -0.58
C GLY A 296 9.21 10.70 -1.80
N VAL A 297 7.88 10.69 -1.75
CA VAL A 297 6.98 10.12 -2.77
C VAL A 297 6.24 11.20 -3.54
N MET A 298 5.69 10.84 -4.71
CA MET A 298 4.84 11.72 -5.54
C MET A 298 3.39 11.80 -5.02
N SER A 299 3.23 11.94 -3.71
CA SER A 299 1.94 12.08 -3.00
C SER A 299 2.09 13.00 -1.79
N ALA A 300 1.04 13.12 -0.98
CA ALA A 300 1.18 13.62 0.38
C ALA A 300 2.15 12.72 1.19
N PRO A 301 2.77 13.23 2.29
CA PRO A 301 3.62 12.43 3.14
C PRO A 301 2.91 11.14 3.59
N VAL A 302 3.65 10.03 3.58
CA VAL A 302 3.10 8.72 3.95
C VAL A 302 3.54 8.30 5.34
N SER A 303 2.58 7.81 6.11
CA SER A 303 2.75 7.23 7.43
C SER A 303 2.10 5.85 7.44
N PHE A 304 2.80 4.85 7.96
CA PHE A 304 2.25 3.53 8.21
C PHE A 304 2.31 3.21 9.70
N GLY A 305 1.57 2.21 10.15
CA GLY A 305 1.54 1.70 11.51
C GLY A 305 1.24 0.20 11.56
N PRO A 306 1.37 -0.41 12.74
CA PRO A 306 0.93 -1.78 12.96
C PRO A 306 -0.56 -1.90 12.64
N ASN A 307 -0.93 -2.76 11.67
CA ASN A 307 -2.29 -2.91 11.14
C ASN A 307 -2.87 -1.67 10.45
N ASP A 308 -2.06 -0.65 10.21
CA ASP A 308 -2.43 0.55 9.45
C ASP A 308 -1.45 0.72 8.30
N ARG A 309 -1.84 0.21 7.14
CA ARG A 309 -0.97 0.17 5.95
C ARG A 309 -1.49 1.11 4.86
N VAL A 310 -2.17 2.19 5.26
CA VAL A 310 -2.62 3.26 4.35
C VAL A 310 -1.76 4.50 4.59
N GLY A 311 -0.88 4.79 3.64
CA GLY A 311 0.18 5.79 3.76
C GLY A 311 -0.36 7.20 3.91
N ALA A 312 -1.31 7.59 3.07
CA ALA A 312 -2.01 8.86 3.16
C ALA A 312 -3.50 8.59 3.38
N ALA A 313 -4.02 8.90 4.58
CA ALA A 313 -5.45 8.79 4.87
C ALA A 313 -6.26 9.94 4.28
N GLY A 314 -5.64 11.11 4.10
CA GLY A 314 -6.33 12.31 3.61
C GLY A 314 -6.61 12.31 2.12
N VAL A 315 -7.69 13.00 1.75
CA VAL A 315 -8.15 13.19 0.38
C VAL A 315 -8.31 14.66 0.05
N ASN A 316 -8.13 15.00 -1.22
CA ASN A 316 -8.39 16.35 -1.72
C ASN A 316 -9.79 16.41 -2.34
N ILE A 317 -10.70 17.14 -1.70
CA ILE A 317 -12.07 17.32 -2.19
C ILE A 317 -12.10 18.51 -3.15
N VAL A 318 -12.40 18.24 -4.42
CA VAL A 318 -12.50 19.26 -5.47
C VAL A 318 -13.92 19.34 -6.01
N ALA A 319 -14.30 20.49 -6.56
CA ALA A 319 -15.52 20.60 -7.35
C ALA A 319 -15.37 19.91 -8.71
N PHE A 320 -16.48 19.38 -9.23
CA PHE A 320 -16.55 18.77 -10.55
C PHE A 320 -17.56 19.52 -11.42
N ASP A 321 -17.08 20.10 -12.51
CA ASP A 321 -17.92 20.70 -13.54
C ASP A 321 -18.42 19.58 -14.47
N ALA A 322 -19.68 19.19 -14.28
CA ALA A 322 -20.33 18.15 -15.08
C ALA A 322 -20.47 18.55 -16.56
N ARG A 323 -20.71 19.83 -16.87
CA ARG A 323 -20.85 20.33 -18.26
C ARG A 323 -19.55 20.20 -19.03
N LEU A 324 -18.45 20.63 -18.42
CA LEU A 324 -17.12 20.57 -19.02
C LEU A 324 -16.44 19.21 -18.80
N ASN A 325 -17.02 18.35 -17.96
CA ASN A 325 -16.43 17.10 -17.49
C ASN A 325 -15.00 17.32 -16.96
N ARG A 326 -14.87 18.27 -16.02
CA ARG A 326 -13.58 18.74 -15.52
C ARG A 326 -13.56 18.85 -14.01
N LEU A 327 -12.47 18.40 -13.40
CA LEU A 327 -12.16 18.66 -12.00
C LEU A 327 -11.53 20.05 -11.86
N GLU A 328 -11.98 20.79 -10.85
CA GLU A 328 -11.34 22.05 -10.51
C GLU A 328 -9.93 21.83 -9.96
N ALA A 329 -9.04 22.80 -10.19
CA ALA A 329 -7.63 22.69 -9.83
C ALA A 329 -7.38 22.88 -8.33
N ARG A 330 -8.32 23.49 -7.60
CA ARG A 330 -8.22 23.77 -6.17
C ARG A 330 -9.27 22.95 -5.43
N GLY A 331 -8.89 22.46 -4.26
CA GLY A 331 -9.74 21.68 -3.39
C GLY A 331 -9.40 21.90 -1.93
N SER A 332 -10.15 21.21 -1.07
CA SER A 332 -9.93 21.20 0.37
C SER A 332 -9.34 19.84 0.76
N TRP A 333 -8.19 19.86 1.43
CA TRP A 333 -7.61 18.66 2.01
C TRP A 333 -8.39 18.25 3.26
N ILE A 334 -8.93 17.03 3.25
CA ILE A 334 -9.67 16.44 4.35
C ILE A 334 -8.93 15.18 4.79
N ASP A 335 -8.39 15.22 6.00
CA ASP A 335 -7.73 14.08 6.63
C ASP A 335 -8.58 13.59 7.82
N PRO A 336 -9.09 12.36 7.79
CA PRO A 336 -9.89 11.80 8.88
C PRO A 336 -9.10 11.63 10.18
N GLU A 337 -7.78 11.47 10.09
CA GLU A 337 -6.92 11.11 11.22
C GLU A 337 -6.19 12.32 11.83
N GLN A 338 -6.13 13.45 11.12
CA GLN A 338 -5.63 14.69 11.70
C GLN A 338 -6.67 15.31 12.63
N PRO A 339 -6.34 15.55 13.91
CA PRO A 339 -7.24 16.25 14.82
C PRO A 339 -7.50 17.67 14.29
N THR A 340 -8.75 18.11 14.36
CA THR A 340 -9.14 19.50 14.09
C THR A 340 -8.32 20.43 14.98
N ARG A 341 -7.59 21.37 14.36
CA ARG A 341 -7.02 22.51 15.09
C ARG A 341 -8.12 23.41 15.61
#